data_AF-A0A2M8YLP9-F1
#
_entry.id   AF-A0A2M8YLP9-F1
#
_cell.length_a   1.000
_cell.length_b   1.000
_cell.length_c   1.000
_cell.angle_alpha   90.00
_cell.angle_beta   90.00
_cell.angle_gamma   90.00
#
_symmetry.space_group_name_H-M   'P 1'
#
loop_
_entity.id
_entity.type
_entity.pdbx_description
1 polymer ?
#
loop_
_entity_poly.entity_id
_entity_poly.type
_entity_poly.pdbx_seq_one_letter_code
_entity_poly.pdbx_strand_id
1 'polypeptide(L)' 'MMIADIIKAGRYLGQSMRLMCGLPEYDTYVAHREVTHPGEPMMTYEEFFRERQEARYGGAGKRGGCC' A
#
# COMPACT_ATOMS: atom_id res chain seq x y z
N MET A 1 16.85 -25.69 7.17
CA MET A 1 15.55 -25.44 7.81
C MET A 1 15.49 -24.06 8.48
N MET A 2 16.48 -23.69 9.30
CA MET A 2 16.51 -22.44 10.08
C MET A 2 16.44 -21.11 9.27
N ILE A 3 17.07 -21.02 8.09
CA ILE A 3 17.11 -19.77 7.29
C ILE A 3 15.72 -19.43 6.71
N ALA A 4 14.95 -20.42 6.29
CA ALA A 4 13.63 -20.19 5.69
C ALA A 4 12.62 -19.63 6.69
N ASP A 5 12.71 -20.06 7.96
CA ASP A 5 11.86 -19.57 9.04
C ASP A 5 12.22 -18.15 9.46
N ILE A 6 13.52 -17.80 9.45
CA ILE A 6 13.98 -16.43 9.68
C ILE A 6 13.48 -15.49 8.57
N ILE A 7 13.51 -15.91 7.30
CA ILE A 7 12.98 -15.12 6.18
C ILE A 7 11.46 -14.92 6.32
N LYS A 8 10.71 -15.96 6.70
CA LYS A 8 9.27 -15.85 6.97
C LYS A 8 8.98 -14.90 8.11
N ALA A 9 9.68 -15.02 9.24
CA ALA A 9 9.51 -14.15 10.40
C ALA A 9 9.81 -12.68 10.05
N GLY A 10 10.87 -12.42 9.28
CA GLY A 10 11.20 -11.07 8.79
C GLY A 10 10.11 -10.48 7.88
N ARG A 11 9.53 -11.30 6.99
CA ARG A 11 8.41 -10.88 6.13
C ARG A 11 7.16 -10.56 6.96
N TYR A 12 6.83 -11.37 7.97
CA TYR A 12 5.70 -11.12 8.87
C TYR A 12 5.89 -9.86 9.73
N LEU A 13 7.09 -9.65 10.28
CA LEU A 13 7.42 -8.44 11.02
C LEU A 13 7.33 -7.19 10.15
N GLY A 14 7.86 -7.25 8.92
CA GLY A 14 7.74 -6.18 7.93
C GLY A 14 6.27 -5.88 7.59
N GLN A 15 5.45 -6.91 7.39
CA GLN A 15 4.00 -6.75 7.16
C GLN A 15 3.30 -6.07 8.36
N SER A 16 3.56 -6.52 9.58
CA SER A 16 2.98 -5.94 10.79
C SER A 16 3.42 -4.49 11.03
N MET A 17 4.70 -4.17 10.80
CA MET A 17 5.20 -2.79 10.89
C MET A 17 4.62 -1.88 9.80
N ARG A 18 4.43 -2.39 8.57
CA ARG A 18 3.76 -1.65 7.48
C ARG A 18 2.32 -1.31 7.81
N LEU A 19 1.59 -2.27 8.39
CA LEU A 19 0.24 -2.06 8.91
C LEU A 19 0.23 -1.02 10.04
N MET A 20 1.18 -1.10 10.98
CA MET A 20 1.29 -0.15 12.10
C MET A 20 1.63 1.28 11.66
N CYS A 21 2.48 1.45 10.65
CA CYS A 21 2.82 2.77 10.11
C CYS A 21 1.72 3.35 9.20
N GLY A 22 0.73 2.54 8.79
CA GLY A 22 -0.28 2.93 7.82
C GLY A 22 0.33 3.34 6.48
N LEU A 23 1.48 2.75 6.13
CA LEU A 23 2.18 2.97 4.87
C LEU A 23 1.85 1.79 3.96
N PRO A 24 0.82 1.90 3.11
CA PRO A 24 0.61 0.91 2.08
C PRO A 24 1.79 1.03 1.11
N GLU A 25 2.49 -0.07 0.89
CA GLU A 25 3.57 -0.09 -0.10
C GLU A 25 3.00 -0.24 -1.50
N TYR A 26 3.64 0.44 -2.44
CA TYR A 26 3.28 0.38 -3.86
C TYR A 26 3.27 -1.05 -4.39
N ASP A 27 4.22 -1.89 -3.99
CA ASP A 27 4.27 -3.31 -4.40
C ASP A 27 3.04 -4.11 -3.93
N THR A 28 2.48 -3.79 -2.76
CA THR A 28 1.25 -4.45 -2.29
C THR A 28 0.05 -3.98 -3.10
N TYR A 29 0.01 -2.70 -3.49
CA TYR A 29 -1.00 -2.17 -4.40
C TYR A 29 -0.93 -2.85 -5.77
N VAL A 30 0.27 -2.96 -6.35
CA VAL A 30 0.49 -3.62 -7.65
C VAL A 30 0.09 -5.09 -7.58
N ALA A 31 0.58 -5.85 -6.58
CA ALA A 31 0.22 -7.26 -6.43
C ALA A 31 -1.29 -7.47 -6.23
N HIS A 32 -1.96 -6.60 -5.47
CA HIS A 32 -3.41 -6.66 -5.31
C HIS A 32 -4.15 -6.33 -6.61
N ARG A 33 -3.69 -5.33 -7.35
CA ARG A 33 -4.26 -4.91 -8.64
C ARG A 33 -4.06 -5.95 -9.72
N GLU A 34 -2.91 -6.60 -9.79
CA GLU A 34 -2.62 -7.70 -10.71
C GLU A 34 -3.56 -8.89 -10.47
N VAL A 35 -3.83 -9.21 -9.20
CA VAL A 35 -4.71 -10.32 -8.84
C VAL A 35 -6.19 -9.97 -9.00
N THR A 36 -6.60 -8.76 -8.65
CA THR A 36 -8.02 -8.38 -8.54
C THR A 36 -8.55 -7.67 -9.81
N HIS A 37 -7.69 -6.95 -10.52
CA HIS A 37 -8.03 -6.14 -11.70
C HIS A 37 -6.99 -6.32 -12.83
N PRO A 38 -6.84 -7.55 -13.39
CA PRO A 38 -5.92 -7.78 -14.48
C PRO A 38 -6.33 -6.94 -15.71
N GLY A 39 -5.48 -5.98 -16.09
CA GLY A 39 -5.65 -5.15 -17.29
C GLY A 39 -6.11 -3.71 -17.05
N GLU A 40 -6.36 -3.29 -15.81
CA GLU A 40 -6.61 -1.87 -15.52
C GLU A 40 -5.29 -1.07 -15.39
N PRO A 41 -5.27 0.21 -15.82
CA PRO A 41 -4.08 1.06 -15.74
C PRO A 41 -3.68 1.31 -14.29
N MET A 42 -2.55 0.74 -13.86
CA MET A 42 -2.01 0.94 -12.51
C MET A 42 -1.50 2.37 -12.36
N MET A 43 -1.82 2.99 -11.23
CA MET A 43 -1.22 4.27 -10.86
C MET A 43 0.29 4.10 -10.76
N THR A 44 1.03 5.14 -11.13
CA THR A 44 2.47 5.21 -10.89
C THR A 44 2.77 5.34 -9.40
N TYR A 45 4.01 5.07 -9.01
CA TYR A 45 4.47 5.23 -7.63
C TYR A 45 4.20 6.64 -7.09
N GLU A 46 4.45 7.67 -7.90
CA GLU A 46 4.24 9.07 -7.52
C GLU A 46 2.76 9.39 -7.31
N GLU A 47 1.88 8.91 -8.18
CA GLU A 47 0.43 9.10 -8.06
C GLU A 47 -0.11 8.44 -6.80
N PHE A 48 0.33 7.20 -6.53
CA PHE A 48 -0.04 6.49 -5.32
C PHE A 48 0.47 7.20 -4.07
N PHE A 49 1.73 7.65 -4.06
CA PHE A 49 2.30 8.35 -2.91
C PHE A 49 1.63 9.71 -2.68
N ARG A 50 1.31 10.45 -3.75
CA ARG A 50 0.56 11.71 -3.68
C ARG A 50 -0.84 11.48 -3.13
N GLU A 51 -1.59 10.49 -3.64
CA GLU A 51 -2.94 10.17 -3.15
C GLU A 51 -2.93 9.81 -1.65
N ARG A 52 -1.93 9.02 -1.19
CA ARG A 52 -1.81 8.66 0.23
C ARG A 52 -1.43 9.85 1.11
N GLN A 53 -0.54 10.72 0.64
CA GLN A 53 -0.20 11.95 1.33
C GLN A 53 -1.40 12.92 1.35
N GLU A 54 -2.13 13.09 0.26
CA GLU A 54 -3.35 13.89 0.22
C GLU A 54 -4.43 13.30 1.15
N ALA A 55 -4.56 11.98 1.19
CA ALA A 55 -5.50 11.33 2.10
C ALA A 55 -5.16 11.53 3.58
N ARG A 56 -3.87 11.61 3.93
CA ARG A 56 -3.39 11.69 5.32
C ARG A 56 -3.09 13.11 5.81
N TYR A 57 -2.59 13.98 4.92
CA TYR A 57 -2.12 15.33 5.21
C TYR A 57 -2.84 16.41 4.39
N GLY A 58 -3.61 16.04 3.37
CA GLY A 58 -4.40 16.96 2.53
C GLY A 58 -5.65 17.49 3.21
N GLY A 59 -5.52 18.03 4.43
CA GLY A 59 -6.54 18.79 5.15
C GLY A 59 -6.92 20.12 4.49
N ALA A 60 -6.91 20.19 3.15
CA ALA A 60 -7.33 21.33 2.35
C ALA A 60 -8.27 20.87 1.22
N GLY A 61 -9.47 20.43 1.61
CA GLY A 61 -10.66 20.98 0.95
C GLY A 61 -11.38 20.21 -0.16
N LYS A 62 -11.19 18.91 -0.41
CA LYS A 62 -12.16 18.11 -1.22
C LYS A 62 -12.28 16.63 -0.82
N ARG A 63 -12.91 16.36 0.32
CA ARG A 63 -13.80 15.19 0.48
C ARG A 63 -15.12 15.67 1.06
N GLY A 64 -15.77 16.58 0.33
CA GLY A 64 -17.22 16.70 0.37
C GLY A 64 -17.77 15.38 -0.16
N GLY A 65 -18.67 14.78 0.60
CA GLY A 65 -19.23 13.48 0.25
C GLY A 65 -19.87 13.47 -1.14
N CYS A 66 -19.79 12.33 -1.79
CA CYS A 66 -20.97 11.70 -2.36
C CYS A 66 -20.68 10.22 -2.45
N CYS A 67 -21.70 9.44 -2.06
CA CYS A 67 -22.02 8.12 -2.59
C CYS A 67 -20.83 7.14 -2.73
#